data_AF-A0A7X8GY81-F1
#
_entry.id   AF-A0A7X8GY81-F1
#
_cell.length_a   1.000
_cell.length_b   1.000
_cell.length_c   1.000
_cell.angle_alpha   90.00
_cell.angle_beta   90.00
_cell.angle_gamma   90.00
#
_symmetry.space_group_name_H-M   'P 1'
#
loop_
_entity.id
_entity.type
_entity.pdbx_description
1 polymer ?
#
loop_
_entity_poly.entity_id
_entity_poly.type
_entity_poly.pdbx_seq_one_letter_code
_entity_poly.pdbx_strand_id
1 'polypeptide(L)'
;MKEIENQLKETIEQVTEFRKDYISNEQAVRTQIIEPILNVLGWKTSNPKFVKPNVPDEDGKIPDYTLFKNGKTSLIVEAKNLSVNLQDKKIIDQLANYCFKSGIDFGILTNGVKWLLFKTFERNPKDRIVWQVDIEKDRIDSVAKRLFSFAYSNIDTLDDLLKKSKSLDNGWKGLVESTDSIVTIVSQKLLEKIKSTEPTFKIDSNDLKTFTKSKIEELFELAEIEEEEKTDENCTPQTETEFTEVENMIFKRYQKNKIREKISVTFPDKTVIKNKIVVETFVETIKKIGPEKVLQLNISRAGVALVSESKDDFYNQRKIGKYWIMVHTSTKEKIAILNEINEKLNLNLKIEIFISER
;
A
#
# COMPACT_ATOMS: atom_id res chain seq x y z
N MET A 1 5.21 -5.34 19.26
CA MET A 1 4.18 -5.02 18.23
C MET A 1 3.78 -3.56 18.28
N LYS A 2 3.14 -3.05 19.34
CA LYS A 2 2.77 -1.62 19.40
C LYS A 2 3.96 -0.65 19.23
N GLU A 3 5.11 -0.98 19.81
CA GLU A 3 6.32 -0.15 19.71
C GLU A 3 6.83 -0.01 18.26
N ILE A 4 6.88 -1.10 17.49
CA ILE A 4 7.26 -1.04 16.07
C ILE A 4 6.22 -0.31 15.22
N GLU A 5 4.92 -0.47 15.52
CA GLU A 5 3.87 0.26 14.81
C GLU A 5 3.98 1.77 15.04
N ASN A 6 4.28 2.20 16.26
CA ASN A 6 4.53 3.61 16.57
C ASN A 6 5.79 4.12 15.86
N GLN A 7 6.90 3.38 15.92
CA GLN A 7 8.13 3.76 15.23
C GLN A 7 7.93 3.88 13.72
N LEU A 8 7.12 3.02 13.12
CA LEU A 8 6.78 3.09 11.70
C LEU A 8 5.97 4.35 11.38
N LYS A 9 5.04 4.76 12.24
CA LYS A 9 4.30 6.03 12.07
C LYS A 9 5.23 7.23 12.10
N GLU A 10 6.08 7.32 13.12
CA GLU A 10 7.11 8.37 13.22
C GLU A 10 8.02 8.40 12.00
N THR A 11 8.42 7.21 11.51
CA THR A 11 9.23 7.08 10.30
C THR A 11 8.51 7.62 9.07
N ILE A 12 7.22 7.31 8.91
CA ILE A 12 6.41 7.79 7.78
C ILE A 12 6.30 9.31 7.81
N GLU A 13 6.07 9.90 8.98
CA GLU A 13 6.03 11.35 9.18
C GLU A 13 7.36 11.99 8.79
N GLN A 14 8.47 11.45 9.32
CA GLN A 14 9.82 11.95 9.04
C GLN A 14 10.19 11.83 7.56
N VAL A 15 9.89 10.70 6.92
CA VAL A 15 10.10 10.51 5.47
C VAL A 15 9.27 11.50 4.66
N THR A 16 8.05 11.78 5.09
CA THR A 16 7.16 12.73 4.40
C THR A 16 7.70 14.15 4.47
N GLU A 17 8.18 14.58 5.64
CA GLU A 17 8.72 15.91 5.87
C GLU A 17 10.07 16.14 5.16
N PHE A 18 11.02 15.21 5.30
CA PHE A 18 12.41 15.36 4.84
C PHE A 18 12.74 14.54 3.59
N ARG A 19 11.73 14.20 2.78
CA ARG A 19 11.86 13.31 1.61
C ARG A 19 13.00 13.67 0.66
N LYS A 20 13.22 14.96 0.45
CA LYS A 20 14.24 15.46 -0.48
C LYS A 20 15.65 15.12 -0.02
N ASP A 21 15.89 15.17 1.28
CA ASP A 21 17.18 14.84 1.87
C ASP A 21 17.46 13.34 1.72
N TYR A 22 16.44 12.50 1.90
CA TYR A 22 16.59 11.05 1.82
C TYR A 22 16.69 10.47 0.40
N ILE A 23 16.21 11.19 -0.61
CA ILE A 23 16.27 10.74 -2.02
C ILE A 23 17.70 10.59 -2.52
N SER A 24 18.63 11.42 -2.06
CA SER A 24 20.03 11.42 -2.50
C SER A 24 21.03 11.08 -1.40
N ASN A 25 20.60 11.03 -0.13
CA ASN A 25 21.50 10.80 1.00
C ASN A 25 21.24 9.43 1.65
N GLU A 26 21.97 8.42 1.19
CA GLU A 26 21.92 7.07 1.74
C GLU A 26 22.33 7.02 3.22
N GLN A 27 23.32 7.82 3.63
CA GLN A 27 23.76 7.87 5.03
C GLN A 27 22.68 8.43 5.96
N ALA A 28 21.88 9.40 5.49
CA ALA A 28 20.76 9.91 6.26
C ALA A 28 19.63 8.87 6.37
N VAL A 29 19.34 8.13 5.30
CA VAL A 29 18.37 7.00 5.35
C VAL A 29 18.84 5.94 6.35
N ARG A 30 20.13 5.61 6.31
CA ARG A 30 20.77 4.67 7.23
C ARG A 30 20.53 5.06 8.69
N THR A 31 20.96 6.25 9.10
CA THR A 31 20.99 6.65 10.51
C THR A 31 19.63 7.13 11.04
N GLN A 32 18.83 7.79 10.20
CA GLN A 32 17.61 8.45 10.66
C GLN A 32 16.35 7.63 10.42
N ILE A 33 16.38 6.67 9.49
CA ILE A 33 15.21 5.87 9.12
C ILE A 33 15.40 4.38 9.47
N ILE A 34 16.50 3.78 9.02
CA ILE A 34 16.72 2.33 9.18
C ILE A 34 17.09 1.99 10.62
N GLU A 35 18.05 2.71 11.22
CA GLU A 35 18.53 2.40 12.58
C GLU A 35 17.45 2.47 13.67
N PRO A 36 16.54 3.47 13.71
CA PRO A 36 15.44 3.47 14.68
C PRO A 36 14.57 2.20 14.61
N ILE A 37 14.22 1.76 13.40
CA ILE A 37 13.47 0.52 13.19
C ILE A 37 14.27 -0.69 13.69
N LEU A 38 15.57 -0.79 13.37
CA LEU A 38 16.43 -1.86 13.85
C LEU A 38 16.54 -1.87 15.39
N ASN A 39 16.58 -0.69 16.02
CA ASN A 39 16.63 -0.55 17.47
C ASN A 39 15.36 -1.08 18.14
N VAL A 40 14.18 -0.74 17.61
CA VAL A 40 12.90 -1.26 18.10
C VAL A 40 12.76 -2.77 17.86
N LEU A 41 13.40 -3.29 16.81
CA LEU A 41 13.53 -4.74 16.57
C LEU A 41 14.54 -5.42 17.51
N GLY A 42 15.18 -4.68 18.43
CA GLY A 42 16.07 -5.19 19.45
C GLY A 42 17.54 -5.33 19.03
N TRP A 43 17.91 -4.82 17.86
CA TRP A 43 19.28 -4.95 17.31
C TRP A 43 20.28 -3.93 17.87
N LYS A 44 19.88 -2.92 18.65
CA LYS A 44 20.79 -2.00 19.37
C LYS A 44 21.98 -1.51 18.50
N THR A 45 21.70 -0.67 17.50
CA THR A 45 22.64 -0.28 16.45
C THR A 45 23.93 0.39 16.94
N SER A 46 23.89 0.99 18.13
CA SER A 46 25.05 1.59 18.79
C SER A 46 26.00 0.57 19.47
N ASN A 47 25.64 -0.71 19.51
CA ASN A 47 26.41 -1.75 20.18
C ASN A 47 27.02 -2.75 19.19
N PRO A 48 28.35 -2.81 19.05
CA PRO A 48 29.03 -3.71 18.10
C PRO A 48 28.87 -5.20 18.40
N LYS A 49 28.32 -5.57 19.56
CA LYS A 49 27.92 -6.96 19.85
C LYS A 49 26.67 -7.39 19.08
N PHE A 50 25.86 -6.44 18.65
CA PHE A 50 24.58 -6.68 17.98
C PHE A 50 24.61 -6.21 16.52
N VAL A 51 25.21 -5.05 16.23
CA VAL A 51 25.29 -4.51 14.88
C VAL A 51 26.67 -3.91 14.66
N LYS A 52 27.32 -4.27 13.57
CA LYS A 52 28.51 -3.56 13.10
C LYS A 52 28.25 -3.02 11.70
N PRO A 53 28.40 -1.69 11.50
CA PRO A 53 28.37 -1.15 10.16
C PRO A 53 29.66 -1.48 9.44
N ASN A 54 29.58 -1.64 8.12
CA ASN A 54 30.74 -1.68 7.23
C ASN A 54 31.79 -2.75 7.58
N VAL A 55 31.38 -3.95 8.00
CA VAL A 55 32.31 -5.07 8.25
C VAL A 55 32.59 -5.81 6.95
N PRO A 56 33.85 -5.81 6.45
CA PRO A 56 34.17 -6.57 5.25
C PRO A 56 33.91 -8.07 5.44
N ASP A 57 33.35 -8.72 4.42
CA ASP A 57 33.31 -10.18 4.34
C ASP A 57 34.68 -10.78 4.01
N GLU A 58 34.71 -12.10 3.86
CA GLU A 58 35.88 -12.88 3.46
C GLU A 58 36.48 -12.43 2.10
N ASP A 59 35.70 -11.75 1.25
CA ASP A 59 36.12 -11.23 -0.06
C ASP A 59 36.44 -9.71 -0.06
N GLY A 60 36.34 -9.03 1.09
CA GLY A 60 36.58 -7.59 1.22
C GLY A 60 35.43 -6.69 0.76
N LYS A 61 34.23 -7.23 0.50
CA LYS A 61 33.01 -6.45 0.26
C LYS A 61 32.37 -6.04 1.58
N ILE A 62 31.83 -4.83 1.63
CA ILE A 62 31.41 -4.16 2.86
C ILE A 62 29.90 -3.95 2.80
N PRO A 63 29.08 -4.69 3.56
CA PRO A 63 27.66 -4.43 3.71
C PRO A 63 27.44 -3.22 4.61
N ASP A 64 26.29 -2.57 4.46
CA ASP A 64 25.96 -1.43 5.32
C ASP A 64 25.81 -1.82 6.79
N TYR A 65 25.14 -2.94 7.08
CA TYR A 65 25.05 -3.48 8.42
C TYR A 65 25.19 -5.01 8.45
N THR A 66 26.00 -5.47 9.40
CA THR A 66 26.07 -6.88 9.79
C THR A 66 25.45 -7.04 11.18
N LEU A 67 24.44 -7.90 11.28
CA LEU A 67 23.66 -8.14 12.49
C LEU A 67 24.14 -9.44 13.15
N PHE A 68 24.42 -9.38 14.44
CA PHE A 68 25.01 -10.45 15.22
C PHE A 68 24.07 -10.92 16.32
N LYS A 69 23.96 -12.24 16.48
CA LYS A 69 23.34 -12.87 17.64
C LYS A 69 24.29 -13.89 18.23
N ASN A 70 24.53 -13.79 19.54
CA ASN A 70 25.45 -14.67 20.27
C ASN A 70 26.85 -14.78 19.62
N GLY A 71 27.35 -13.67 19.06
CA GLY A 71 28.68 -13.59 18.44
C GLY A 71 28.77 -14.18 17.02
N LYS A 72 27.67 -14.69 16.45
CA LYS A 72 27.60 -15.17 15.07
C LYS A 72 26.86 -14.17 14.20
N THR A 73 27.27 -14.03 12.95
CA THR A 73 26.52 -13.26 11.96
C THR A 73 25.20 -13.96 11.69
N SER A 74 24.08 -13.25 11.87
CA SER A 74 22.73 -13.79 11.70
C SER A 74 22.02 -13.22 10.49
N LEU A 75 22.30 -11.96 10.14
CA LEU A 75 21.62 -11.26 9.05
C LEU A 75 22.50 -10.14 8.50
N ILE A 76 22.32 -9.82 7.23
CA ILE A 76 22.93 -8.66 6.58
C ILE A 76 21.81 -7.71 6.17
N VAL A 77 22.02 -6.41 6.37
CA VAL A 77 21.13 -5.36 5.87
C VAL A 77 21.91 -4.46 4.93
N GLU A 78 21.42 -4.37 3.69
CA GLU A 78 21.92 -3.45 2.67
C GLU A 78 20.94 -2.28 2.55
N ALA A 79 21.47 -1.08 2.71
CA ALA A 79 20.72 0.16 2.62
C ALA A 79 20.89 0.80 1.24
N LYS A 80 19.88 1.56 0.83
CA LYS A 80 19.90 2.41 -0.36
C LYS A 80 19.22 3.74 -0.04
N ASN A 81 19.50 4.76 -0.84
CA ASN A 81 18.69 5.99 -0.78
C ASN A 81 17.27 5.77 -1.33
N LEU A 82 16.36 6.70 -1.02
CA LEU A 82 14.92 6.57 -1.34
C LEU A 82 14.62 6.44 -2.84
N SER A 83 15.51 6.92 -3.71
CA SER A 83 15.29 6.91 -5.17
C SER A 83 15.48 5.54 -5.81
N VAL A 84 16.22 4.64 -5.15
CA VAL A 84 16.58 3.34 -5.70
C VAL A 84 15.38 2.39 -5.71
N ASN A 85 15.18 1.72 -6.85
CA ASN A 85 14.25 0.61 -6.94
C ASN A 85 14.93 -0.68 -6.43
N LEU A 86 14.47 -1.18 -5.28
CA LEU A 86 15.03 -2.37 -4.65
C LEU A 86 14.82 -3.67 -5.45
N GLN A 87 13.91 -3.67 -6.43
CA GLN A 87 13.66 -4.82 -7.31
C GLN A 87 14.62 -4.90 -8.51
N ASP A 88 15.62 -4.00 -8.59
CA ASP A 88 16.65 -4.12 -9.62
C ASP A 88 17.42 -5.43 -9.43
N LYS A 89 17.36 -6.28 -10.46
CA LYS A 89 18.00 -7.59 -10.49
C LYS A 89 19.48 -7.52 -10.15
N LYS A 90 20.20 -6.48 -10.59
CA LYS A 90 21.64 -6.34 -10.32
C LYS A 90 21.91 -6.17 -8.82
N ILE A 91 21.08 -5.42 -8.12
CA ILE A 91 21.22 -5.17 -6.68
C ILE A 91 20.94 -6.46 -5.91
N ILE A 92 19.85 -7.15 -6.26
CA ILE A 92 19.48 -8.43 -5.64
C ILE A 92 20.55 -9.49 -5.88
N ASP A 93 21.04 -9.63 -7.11
CA ASP A 93 22.07 -10.61 -7.45
C ASP A 93 23.41 -10.30 -6.75
N GLN A 94 23.78 -9.01 -6.64
CA GLN A 94 24.98 -8.58 -5.91
C GLN A 94 24.91 -8.99 -4.44
N LEU A 95 23.79 -8.72 -3.78
CA LEU A 95 23.62 -8.98 -2.36
C LEU A 95 23.45 -10.48 -2.06
N ALA A 96 22.74 -11.22 -2.93
CA ALA A 96 22.61 -12.66 -2.79
C ALA A 96 23.96 -13.39 -2.92
N ASN A 97 24.81 -12.97 -3.87
CA ASN A 97 26.16 -13.51 -4.02
C ASN A 97 27.03 -13.25 -2.77
N TYR A 98 26.85 -12.10 -2.13
CA TYR A 98 27.55 -11.74 -0.89
C TYR A 98 27.14 -12.64 0.27
N CYS A 99 25.84 -12.75 0.54
CA CYS A 99 25.35 -13.56 1.66
C CYS A 99 25.63 -15.06 1.48
N PHE A 100 25.59 -15.56 0.23
CA PHE A 100 25.91 -16.96 -0.08
C PHE A 100 27.31 -17.35 0.39
N LYS A 101 28.31 -16.51 0.10
CA LYS A 101 29.70 -16.78 0.48
C LYS A 101 29.93 -16.70 1.99
N SER A 102 29.20 -15.81 2.65
CA SER A 102 29.24 -15.66 4.11
C SER A 102 28.45 -16.73 4.88
N GLY A 103 27.84 -17.71 4.20
CA GLY A 103 27.08 -18.79 4.82
C GLY A 103 25.80 -18.32 5.53
N ILE A 104 25.22 -17.21 5.08
CA ILE A 104 24.03 -16.60 5.68
C ILE A 104 22.83 -16.95 4.80
N ASP A 105 21.72 -17.38 5.41
CA ASP A 105 20.54 -17.87 4.68
C ASP A 105 19.62 -16.75 4.18
N PHE A 106 19.68 -15.59 4.82
CA PHE A 106 18.80 -14.46 4.55
C PHE A 106 19.52 -13.11 4.53
N GLY A 107 18.97 -12.16 3.78
CA GLY A 107 19.37 -10.76 3.89
C GLY A 107 18.19 -9.82 3.74
N ILE A 108 18.39 -8.58 4.18
CA ILE A 108 17.46 -7.48 4.01
C ILE A 108 18.05 -6.48 3.03
N LEU A 109 17.21 -6.04 2.09
CA LEU A 109 17.48 -4.89 1.24
C LEU A 109 16.40 -3.83 1.52
N THR A 110 16.83 -2.59 1.78
CA THR A 110 15.90 -1.52 2.15
C THR A 110 16.36 -0.15 1.68
N ASN A 111 15.41 0.73 1.40
CA ASN A 111 15.65 2.17 1.26
C ASN A 111 14.94 2.98 2.36
N GLY A 112 14.66 2.36 3.50
CA GLY A 112 13.89 2.95 4.60
C GLY A 112 12.38 2.87 4.41
N VAL A 113 11.86 3.15 3.21
CA VAL A 113 10.41 3.06 2.90
C VAL A 113 10.00 1.66 2.50
N LYS A 114 10.80 1.01 1.65
CA LYS A 114 10.56 -0.36 1.21
C LYS A 114 11.54 -1.28 1.89
N TRP A 115 11.05 -2.45 2.28
CA TRP A 115 11.84 -3.49 2.93
C TRP A 115 11.59 -4.80 2.21
N LEU A 116 12.68 -5.49 1.89
CA LEU A 116 12.66 -6.74 1.14
C LEU A 116 13.53 -7.75 1.88
N LEU A 117 12.91 -8.85 2.30
CA LEU A 117 13.65 -10.03 2.78
C LEU A 117 13.85 -10.98 1.61
N PHE A 118 15.08 -11.41 1.41
CA PHE A 118 15.39 -12.41 0.40
C PHE A 118 16.18 -13.58 0.98
N LYS A 119 16.02 -14.74 0.35
CA LYS A 119 16.81 -15.95 0.53
C LYS A 119 18.03 -15.90 -0.36
N THR A 120 19.13 -16.37 0.19
CA THR A 120 20.44 -16.33 -0.46
C THR A 120 20.60 -17.50 -1.44
N PHE A 121 19.89 -18.61 -1.17
CA PHE A 121 19.83 -19.78 -2.05
C PHE A 121 18.44 -19.95 -2.68
N GLU A 122 18.30 -19.51 -3.94
CA GLU A 122 17.20 -19.97 -4.82
C GLU A 122 17.66 -19.96 -6.29
N ARG A 123 17.09 -20.89 -7.08
CA ARG A 123 17.42 -21.07 -8.51
C ARG A 123 17.01 -19.87 -9.37
N ASN A 124 15.84 -19.28 -9.11
CA ASN A 124 15.39 -18.09 -9.82
C ASN A 124 15.51 -16.84 -8.93
N PRO A 125 16.00 -15.71 -9.47
CA PRO A 125 16.09 -14.46 -8.72
C PRO A 125 14.76 -13.96 -8.13
N LYS A 126 13.63 -14.23 -8.81
CA LYS A 126 12.30 -13.86 -8.31
C LYS A 126 11.89 -14.70 -7.09
N ASP A 127 12.31 -15.95 -7.05
CA ASP A 127 11.98 -16.87 -5.95
C ASP A 127 12.80 -16.56 -4.69
N ARG A 128 13.91 -15.80 -4.85
CA ARG A 128 14.71 -15.30 -3.73
C ARG A 128 13.91 -14.37 -2.84
N ILE A 129 12.97 -13.59 -3.38
CA ILE A 129 12.20 -12.63 -2.59
C ILE A 129 11.19 -13.40 -1.73
N VAL A 130 11.37 -13.37 -0.42
CA VAL A 130 10.48 -14.04 0.53
C VAL A 130 9.25 -13.18 0.79
N TRP A 131 9.48 -11.90 1.07
CA TRP A 131 8.43 -10.91 1.19
C TRP A 131 9.00 -9.51 0.90
N GLN A 132 8.08 -8.61 0.54
CA GLN A 132 8.35 -7.20 0.41
C GLN A 132 7.22 -6.42 1.07
N VAL A 133 7.55 -5.31 1.73
CA VAL A 133 6.59 -4.36 2.28
C VAL A 133 6.99 -2.93 1.92
N ASP A 134 5.99 -2.06 1.81
CA ASP A 134 6.11 -0.62 1.58
C ASP A 134 5.40 0.11 2.72
N ILE A 135 6.16 0.77 3.61
CA ILE A 135 5.62 1.37 4.82
C ILE A 135 4.64 2.52 4.54
N GLU A 136 4.71 3.14 3.35
CA GLU A 136 3.81 4.23 2.94
C GLU A 136 2.49 3.72 2.33
N LYS A 137 2.42 2.45 1.91
CA LYS A 137 1.28 1.91 1.14
C LYS A 137 0.58 0.76 1.82
N ASP A 138 1.31 -0.05 2.56
CA ASP A 138 0.77 -1.24 3.21
C ASP A 138 0.23 -0.90 4.61
N ARG A 139 -0.70 -1.72 5.10
CA ARG A 139 -1.22 -1.57 6.47
C ARG A 139 -0.09 -1.70 7.49
N ILE A 140 0.02 -0.73 8.40
CA ILE A 140 1.11 -0.67 9.40
C ILE A 140 1.21 -1.96 10.22
N ASP A 141 0.08 -2.58 10.60
CA ASP A 141 0.08 -3.83 11.37
C ASP A 141 0.69 -5.00 10.57
N SER A 142 0.48 -5.02 9.26
CA SER A 142 1.03 -6.03 8.35
C SER A 142 2.53 -5.81 8.10
N VAL A 143 2.93 -4.55 7.92
CA VAL A 143 4.35 -4.15 7.83
C VAL A 143 5.09 -4.54 9.10
N ALA A 144 4.55 -4.16 10.27
CA ALA A 144 5.10 -4.47 11.57
C ALA A 144 5.30 -5.98 11.76
N LYS A 145 4.30 -6.81 11.41
CA LYS A 145 4.42 -8.28 11.48
C LYS A 145 5.57 -8.81 10.61
N ARG A 146 5.71 -8.28 9.38
CA ARG A 146 6.79 -8.69 8.45
C ARG A 146 8.16 -8.30 8.99
N LEU A 147 8.35 -7.05 9.43
CA LEU A 147 9.62 -6.60 9.99
C LEU A 147 9.96 -7.33 11.29
N PHE A 148 8.95 -7.61 12.13
CA PHE A 148 9.16 -8.36 13.37
C PHE A 148 9.64 -9.80 13.14
N SER A 149 9.47 -10.36 11.94
CA SER A 149 10.00 -11.70 11.61
C SER A 149 11.51 -11.81 11.77
N PHE A 150 12.26 -10.73 11.53
CA PHE A 150 13.71 -10.69 11.70
C PHE A 150 14.16 -9.92 12.96
N ALA A 151 13.24 -9.67 13.92
CA ALA A 151 13.62 -9.08 15.20
C ALA A 151 14.67 -9.93 15.91
N TYR A 152 15.48 -9.31 16.78
CA TYR A 152 16.54 -10.01 17.52
C TYR A 152 16.01 -11.25 18.26
N SER A 153 14.79 -11.19 18.82
CA SER A 153 14.15 -12.33 19.49
C SER A 153 13.76 -13.48 18.55
N ASN A 154 13.50 -13.19 17.28
CA ASN A 154 12.88 -14.13 16.34
C ASN A 154 13.84 -14.68 15.29
N ILE A 155 15.00 -14.06 15.10
CA ILE A 155 15.93 -14.37 14.00
C ILE A 155 16.34 -15.86 13.93
N ASP A 156 16.50 -16.54 15.09
CA ASP A 156 16.85 -17.97 15.13
C ASP A 156 15.73 -18.89 14.63
N THR A 157 14.49 -18.37 14.58
CA THR A 157 13.29 -19.09 14.15
C THR A 157 12.71 -18.54 12.84
N LEU A 158 13.44 -17.67 12.15
CA LEU A 158 12.97 -16.98 10.96
C LEU A 158 12.46 -17.96 9.90
N ASP A 159 13.21 -19.01 9.58
CA ASP A 159 12.79 -20.05 8.64
C ASP A 159 11.43 -20.67 8.97
N ASP A 160 11.22 -20.99 10.25
CA ASP A 160 9.98 -21.61 10.71
C ASP A 160 8.80 -20.63 10.67
N LEU A 161 9.04 -19.36 11.01
CA LEU A 161 8.04 -18.29 10.87
C LEU A 161 7.63 -18.11 9.40
N LEU A 162 8.60 -18.14 8.48
CA LEU A 162 8.35 -18.02 7.05
C LEU A 162 7.59 -19.23 6.50
N LYS A 163 7.96 -20.45 6.89
CA LYS A 163 7.23 -21.67 6.52
C LYS A 163 5.79 -21.62 7.02
N LYS A 164 5.57 -21.25 8.28
CA LYS A 164 4.23 -21.07 8.87
C LYS A 164 3.42 -20.04 8.09
N SER A 165 3.99 -18.87 7.81
CA SER A 165 3.32 -17.83 7.01
C SER A 165 2.91 -18.36 5.63
N LYS A 166 3.82 -19.06 4.94
CA LYS A 166 3.55 -19.63 3.61
C LYS A 166 2.44 -20.69 3.66
N SER A 167 2.43 -21.54 4.69
CA SER A 167 1.36 -22.53 4.90
C SER A 167 0.02 -21.87 5.17
N LEU A 168 -0.03 -20.79 5.94
CA LEU A 168 -1.25 -20.01 6.18
C LEU A 168 -1.74 -19.35 4.88
N ASP A 169 -0.87 -18.72 4.12
CA ASP A 169 -1.23 -18.07 2.85
C ASP A 169 -1.79 -19.09 1.84
N ASN A 170 -1.14 -20.26 1.74
CA ASN A 170 -1.61 -21.34 0.86
C ASN A 170 -2.93 -21.95 1.36
N GLY A 171 -3.08 -22.15 2.67
CA GLY A 171 -4.31 -22.64 3.28
C GLY A 171 -5.46 -21.67 3.07
N TRP A 172 -5.22 -20.36 3.22
CA TRP A 172 -6.20 -19.32 2.93
C TRP A 172 -6.62 -19.33 1.46
N LYS A 173 -5.66 -19.35 0.52
CA LYS A 173 -5.96 -19.41 -0.92
C LYS A 173 -6.74 -20.66 -1.32
N GLY A 174 -6.46 -21.80 -0.70
CA GLY A 174 -7.21 -23.04 -0.93
C GLY A 174 -8.60 -23.03 -0.28
N LEU A 175 -8.80 -22.26 0.79
CA LEU A 175 -10.09 -22.12 1.45
C LEU A 175 -10.98 -21.08 0.76
N VAL A 176 -10.38 -19.96 0.34
CA VAL A 176 -11.04 -18.78 -0.19
C VAL A 176 -10.48 -18.50 -1.59
N GLU A 177 -11.07 -19.15 -2.58
CA GLU A 177 -10.74 -18.93 -4.00
C GLU A 177 -11.44 -17.68 -4.56
N SER A 178 -12.61 -17.34 -4.03
CA SER A 178 -13.37 -16.15 -4.40
C SER A 178 -14.24 -15.66 -3.23
N THR A 179 -14.83 -14.46 -3.37
CA THR A 179 -15.82 -13.92 -2.42
C THR A 179 -17.02 -14.86 -2.25
N ASP A 180 -17.45 -15.53 -3.34
CA ASP A 180 -18.55 -16.50 -3.29
C ASP A 180 -18.19 -17.76 -2.48
N SER A 181 -16.90 -18.13 -2.43
CA SER A 181 -16.41 -19.21 -1.55
C SER A 181 -16.62 -18.84 -0.08
N ILE A 182 -16.37 -17.59 0.30
CA ILE A 182 -16.61 -17.10 1.68
C ILE A 182 -18.10 -17.20 2.01
N VAL A 183 -18.97 -16.67 1.13
CA VAL A 183 -20.42 -16.75 1.32
C VAL A 183 -20.85 -18.20 1.50
N THR A 184 -20.35 -19.10 0.66
CA THR A 184 -20.68 -20.53 0.73
C THR A 184 -20.24 -21.16 2.06
N ILE A 185 -19.01 -20.90 2.51
CA ILE A 185 -18.47 -21.42 3.78
C ILE A 185 -19.29 -20.91 4.96
N VAL A 186 -19.57 -19.60 5.00
CA VAL A 186 -20.34 -18.99 6.09
C VAL A 186 -21.78 -19.48 6.06
N SER A 187 -22.42 -19.61 4.89
CA SER A 187 -23.77 -20.16 4.75
C SER A 187 -23.86 -21.58 5.28
N GLN A 188 -22.89 -22.44 4.97
CA GLN A 188 -22.86 -23.81 5.49
C GLN A 188 -22.75 -23.82 7.02
N LYS A 189 -21.84 -23.02 7.59
CA LYS A 189 -21.66 -22.92 9.04
C LYS A 189 -22.90 -22.35 9.74
N LEU A 190 -23.57 -21.38 9.13
CA LEU A 190 -24.83 -20.84 9.62
C LEU A 190 -25.93 -21.90 9.62
N LEU A 191 -26.08 -22.67 8.55
CA LEU A 191 -27.07 -23.74 8.47
C LEU A 191 -26.80 -24.86 9.49
N GLU A 192 -25.55 -25.26 9.68
CA GLU A 192 -25.14 -26.20 10.73
C GLU A 192 -25.57 -25.69 12.11
N LYS A 193 -25.30 -24.40 12.38
CA LYS A 193 -25.68 -23.76 13.64
C LYS A 193 -27.20 -23.74 13.85
N ILE A 194 -27.98 -23.38 12.83
CA ILE A 194 -29.45 -23.37 12.90
C ILE A 194 -29.99 -24.78 13.10
N LYS A 195 -29.50 -25.78 12.36
CA LYS A 195 -29.95 -27.17 12.49
C LYS A 195 -29.61 -27.77 13.86
N SER A 196 -28.56 -27.27 14.53
CA SER A 196 -28.24 -27.70 15.90
C SER A 196 -29.29 -27.25 16.93
N THR A 197 -30.04 -26.18 16.66
CA THR A 197 -31.11 -25.66 17.51
C THR A 197 -32.51 -26.04 16.99
N GLU A 198 -32.69 -26.09 15.68
CA GLU A 198 -33.96 -26.40 15.00
C GLU A 198 -33.73 -27.44 13.89
N PRO A 199 -33.73 -28.75 14.23
CA PRO A 199 -33.41 -29.82 13.27
C PRO A 199 -34.36 -29.90 12.07
N THR A 200 -35.58 -29.40 12.22
CA THR A 200 -36.62 -29.41 11.18
C THR A 200 -36.55 -28.21 10.23
N PHE A 201 -35.64 -27.26 10.47
CA PHE A 201 -35.50 -26.06 9.66
C PHE A 201 -35.16 -26.40 8.20
N LYS A 202 -35.88 -25.77 7.27
CA LYS A 202 -35.69 -25.89 5.83
C LYS A 202 -35.60 -24.49 5.20
N ILE A 203 -34.64 -24.31 4.32
CA ILE A 203 -34.44 -23.10 3.54
C ILE A 203 -33.86 -23.48 2.18
N ASP A 204 -34.17 -22.72 1.15
CA ASP A 204 -33.52 -22.84 -0.15
C ASP A 204 -32.04 -22.44 -0.06
N SER A 205 -31.18 -23.11 -0.83
CA SER A 205 -29.74 -22.83 -0.78
C SER A 205 -29.39 -21.45 -1.31
N ASN A 206 -30.11 -20.90 -2.30
CA ASN A 206 -29.85 -19.57 -2.82
C ASN A 206 -30.36 -18.49 -1.86
N ASP A 207 -31.50 -18.71 -1.22
CA ASP A 207 -32.01 -17.78 -0.20
C ASP A 207 -31.03 -17.65 0.98
N LEU A 208 -30.50 -18.78 1.46
CA LEU A 208 -29.49 -18.78 2.51
C LEU A 208 -28.20 -18.06 2.10
N LYS A 209 -27.72 -18.31 0.87
CA LYS A 209 -26.53 -17.62 0.33
C LYS A 209 -26.77 -16.13 0.16
N THR A 210 -27.94 -15.73 -0.32
CA THR A 210 -28.33 -14.32 -0.50
C THR A 210 -28.38 -13.60 0.83
N PHE A 211 -29.03 -14.21 1.84
CA PHE A 211 -29.05 -13.69 3.20
C PHE A 211 -27.63 -13.55 3.77
N THR A 212 -26.80 -14.59 3.63
CA THR A 212 -25.43 -14.60 4.14
C THR A 212 -24.59 -13.51 3.46
N LYS A 213 -24.69 -13.38 2.14
CA LYS A 213 -23.98 -12.36 1.37
C LYS A 213 -24.33 -10.95 1.87
N SER A 214 -25.62 -10.65 1.98
CA SER A 214 -26.08 -9.35 2.50
C SER A 214 -25.56 -9.07 3.91
N LYS A 215 -25.52 -10.07 4.80
CA LYS A 215 -24.96 -9.90 6.15
C LYS A 215 -23.45 -9.71 6.18
N ILE A 216 -22.72 -10.36 5.27
CA ILE A 216 -21.28 -10.14 5.12
C ILE A 216 -21.01 -8.72 4.60
N GLU A 217 -21.78 -8.26 3.61
CA GLU A 217 -21.67 -6.90 3.06
C GLU A 217 -21.92 -5.83 4.13
N GLU A 218 -22.98 -6.00 4.94
CA GLU A 218 -23.29 -5.11 6.07
C GLU A 218 -22.12 -5.01 7.07
N LEU A 219 -21.45 -6.13 7.38
CA LEU A 219 -20.30 -6.14 8.30
C LEU A 219 -19.11 -5.31 7.77
N PHE A 220 -18.89 -5.31 6.45
CA PHE A 220 -17.79 -4.55 5.85
C PHE A 220 -18.15 -3.06 5.68
N GLU A 221 -19.40 -2.73 5.38
CA GLU A 221 -19.87 -1.33 5.34
C GLU A 221 -19.73 -0.67 6.72
N LEU A 222 -20.06 -1.39 7.81
CA LEU A 222 -19.88 -0.88 9.17
C LEU A 222 -18.42 -0.63 9.53
N ALA A 223 -17.50 -1.47 9.03
CA ALA A 223 -16.07 -1.29 9.27
C ALA A 223 -15.49 -0.06 8.55
N GLU A 224 -16.00 0.29 7.37
CA GLU A 224 -15.62 1.52 6.66
C GLU A 224 -16.08 2.77 7.42
N ILE A 225 -17.30 2.74 7.98
CA ILE A 225 -17.85 3.85 8.78
C ILE A 225 -17.07 4.05 10.09
N GLU A 226 -16.70 2.97 10.79
CA GLU A 226 -15.91 3.07 12.01
C GLU A 226 -14.47 3.59 11.78
N GLU A 227 -13.86 3.33 10.62
CA GLU A 227 -12.56 3.89 10.27
C GLU A 227 -12.65 5.41 9.97
N GLU A 228 -13.78 5.89 9.43
CA GLU A 228 -14.06 7.32 9.24
C GLU A 228 -14.40 8.04 10.56
N GLU A 229 -15.18 7.44 11.46
CA GLU A 229 -15.53 8.05 12.75
C GLU A 229 -14.34 8.12 13.73
N LYS A 230 -13.41 7.15 13.69
CA LYS A 230 -12.18 7.18 14.51
C LYS A 230 -11.19 8.26 14.09
N THR A 231 -11.34 8.85 12.91
CA THR A 231 -10.56 10.03 12.51
C THR A 231 -11.12 11.35 13.03
N ASP A 232 -12.37 11.40 13.50
CA ASP A 232 -13.06 12.66 13.84
C ASP A 232 -13.40 12.84 15.35
N GLU A 233 -13.22 11.83 16.22
CA GLU A 233 -13.68 11.90 17.63
C GLU A 233 -12.65 12.35 18.69
N ASN A 234 -11.69 13.22 18.36
CA ASN A 234 -10.93 13.95 19.39
C ASN A 234 -10.84 15.45 19.08
N CYS A 235 -11.92 16.20 19.34
CA CYS A 235 -11.87 17.45 20.11
C CYS A 235 -13.24 18.14 20.22
N THR A 236 -13.68 18.41 21.45
CA THR A 236 -14.64 19.50 21.72
C THR A 236 -13.91 20.85 21.78
N PRO A 237 -14.58 21.97 21.43
CA PRO A 237 -13.88 23.14 20.89
C PRO A 237 -13.79 24.27 21.92
N GLN A 238 -12.60 24.69 22.34
CA GLN A 238 -12.35 26.07 22.77
C GLN A 238 -10.90 26.52 22.50
N THR A 239 -10.80 27.70 21.85
CA THR A 239 -9.59 28.51 21.59
C THR A 239 -8.55 27.95 20.61
N GLU A 240 -8.97 27.74 19.36
CA GLU A 240 -8.09 27.66 18.20
C GLU A 240 -8.02 29.01 17.49
N THR A 241 -7.07 29.86 17.88
CA THR A 241 -6.61 30.95 17.02
C THR A 241 -5.12 31.16 17.31
N GLU A 242 -4.29 30.68 16.38
CA GLU A 242 -2.87 30.98 16.09
C GLU A 242 -1.98 29.73 15.95
N PHE A 243 -2.19 28.64 16.69
CA PHE A 243 -1.35 27.43 16.54
C PHE A 243 -1.79 26.51 15.39
N THR A 244 -3.09 26.31 15.19
CA THR A 244 -3.62 25.49 14.08
C THR A 244 -3.44 26.13 12.71
N GLU A 245 -3.37 27.46 12.60
CA GLU A 245 -3.02 28.13 11.34
C GLU A 245 -1.54 27.98 10.99
N VAL A 246 -0.66 27.95 12.00
CA VAL A 246 0.78 27.76 11.81
C VAL A 246 1.10 26.29 11.52
N GLU A 247 0.48 25.33 12.19
CA GLU A 247 0.61 23.90 11.86
C GLU A 247 -0.01 23.57 10.50
N ASN A 248 -1.18 24.12 10.15
CA ASN A 248 -1.72 23.99 8.80
C ASN A 248 -0.87 24.71 7.75
N MET A 249 -0.20 25.83 8.10
CA MET A 249 0.76 26.50 7.20
C MET A 249 2.05 25.70 7.03
N ILE A 250 2.56 25.05 8.08
CA ILE A 250 3.82 24.29 8.06
C ILE A 250 3.59 22.93 7.39
N PHE A 251 2.50 22.23 7.70
CA PHE A 251 2.10 20.97 7.04
C PHE A 251 1.75 21.20 5.55
N LYS A 252 1.18 22.36 5.20
CA LYS A 252 1.01 22.76 3.78
C LYS A 252 2.30 23.27 3.12
N ARG A 253 3.28 23.81 3.86
CA ARG A 253 4.57 24.29 3.30
C ARG A 253 5.56 23.16 3.02
N TYR A 254 5.51 22.05 3.75
CA TYR A 254 6.47 20.94 3.60
C TYR A 254 6.11 19.89 2.53
N GLN A 255 4.91 19.94 1.93
CA GLN A 255 4.79 19.52 0.53
C GLN A 255 5.42 20.61 -0.34
N LYS A 256 6.74 20.55 -0.61
CA LYS A 256 7.32 21.49 -1.59
C LYS A 256 6.79 21.12 -2.99
N ASN A 257 5.64 21.70 -3.33
CA ASN A 257 5.10 21.94 -4.67
C ASN A 257 5.74 21.06 -5.74
N LYS A 258 5.35 19.79 -5.80
CA LYS A 258 5.13 19.25 -7.15
C LYS A 258 3.96 20.09 -7.64
N ILE A 259 4.22 21.01 -8.55
CA ILE A 259 3.18 21.68 -9.32
C ILE A 259 2.25 20.56 -9.77
N ARG A 260 1.09 20.44 -9.12
CA ARG A 260 0.14 19.39 -9.45
C ARG A 260 -0.60 19.95 -10.64
N GLU A 261 -0.26 19.43 -11.80
CA GLU A 261 -1.02 19.62 -13.02
C GLU A 261 -2.48 19.29 -12.69
N LYS A 262 -3.32 20.31 -12.73
CA LYS A 262 -4.76 20.20 -12.64
C LYS A 262 -5.33 20.30 -14.04
N ILE A 263 -6.56 19.84 -14.18
CA ILE A 263 -7.26 19.87 -15.46
C ILE A 263 -8.46 20.81 -15.34
N SER A 264 -8.68 21.60 -16.39
CA SER A 264 -9.91 22.33 -16.62
C SER A 264 -10.50 21.90 -17.95
N VAL A 265 -11.80 21.64 -17.97
CA VAL A 265 -12.52 21.25 -19.19
C VAL A 265 -13.52 22.33 -19.52
N THR A 266 -13.39 22.92 -20.71
CA THR A 266 -14.34 23.92 -21.23
C THR A 266 -15.21 23.29 -22.30
N PHE A 267 -16.52 23.38 -22.12
CA PHE A 267 -17.53 22.91 -23.06
C PHE A 267 -17.85 23.99 -24.11
N PRO A 268 -18.41 23.62 -25.28
CA PRO A 268 -18.81 24.59 -26.32
C PRO A 268 -19.82 25.63 -25.85
N ASP A 269 -20.63 25.29 -24.84
CA ASP A 269 -21.58 26.19 -24.18
C ASP A 269 -20.92 27.20 -23.22
N LYS A 270 -19.58 27.25 -23.21
CA LYS A 270 -18.72 28.05 -22.32
C LYS A 270 -18.75 27.63 -20.85
N THR A 271 -19.38 26.52 -20.50
CA THR A 271 -19.27 25.95 -19.15
C THR A 271 -17.85 25.48 -18.90
N VAL A 272 -17.25 25.88 -17.78
CA VAL A 272 -15.92 25.45 -17.37
C VAL A 272 -16.06 24.58 -16.12
N ILE A 273 -15.54 23.35 -16.18
CA ILE A 273 -15.41 22.46 -15.03
C ILE A 273 -13.94 22.50 -14.58
N LYS A 274 -13.71 23.03 -13.38
CA LYS A 274 -12.38 23.26 -12.82
C LYS A 274 -12.42 23.13 -11.30
N ASN A 275 -12.11 21.95 -10.79
CA ASN A 275 -12.09 21.67 -9.36
C ASN A 275 -10.70 21.71 -8.76
N LYS A 276 -10.65 21.76 -7.41
CA LYS A 276 -9.39 21.69 -6.66
C LYS A 276 -8.73 20.33 -6.82
N ILE A 277 -9.52 19.25 -7.01
CA ILE A 277 -9.07 17.87 -7.18
C ILE A 277 -9.37 17.39 -8.62
N VAL A 278 -8.37 16.81 -9.28
CA VAL A 278 -8.47 16.34 -10.69
C VAL A 278 -9.56 15.28 -10.87
N VAL A 279 -9.74 14.39 -9.88
CA VAL A 279 -10.77 13.35 -9.90
C VAL A 279 -12.17 13.97 -9.99
N GLU A 280 -12.42 15.06 -9.27
CA GLU A 280 -13.73 15.75 -9.31
C GLU A 280 -13.98 16.36 -10.67
N THR A 281 -13.01 17.11 -11.23
CA THR A 281 -13.15 17.66 -12.61
C THR A 281 -13.44 16.54 -13.62
N PHE A 282 -12.76 15.41 -13.51
CA PHE A 282 -12.95 14.27 -14.40
C PHE A 282 -14.36 13.67 -14.29
N VAL A 283 -14.81 13.41 -13.05
CA VAL A 283 -16.12 12.80 -12.76
C VAL A 283 -17.27 13.74 -13.14
N GLU A 284 -17.16 15.03 -12.83
CA GLU A 284 -18.16 16.04 -13.23
C GLU A 284 -18.21 16.23 -14.74
N THR A 285 -17.06 16.13 -15.42
CA THR A 285 -17.02 16.18 -16.89
C THR A 285 -17.79 15.00 -17.48
N ILE A 286 -17.56 13.77 -16.99
CA ILE A 286 -18.31 12.59 -17.44
C ILE A 286 -19.81 12.73 -17.09
N LYS A 287 -20.13 13.28 -15.91
CA LYS A 287 -21.51 13.58 -15.50
C LYS A 287 -22.21 14.53 -16.48
N LYS A 288 -21.53 15.60 -16.92
CA LYS A 288 -22.08 16.59 -17.85
C LYS A 288 -22.18 16.05 -19.29
N ILE A 289 -21.25 15.21 -19.72
CA ILE A 289 -21.30 14.53 -21.03
C ILE A 289 -22.49 13.57 -21.09
N GLY A 290 -22.74 12.86 -19.98
CA GLY A 290 -23.72 11.78 -19.87
C GLY A 290 -23.00 10.44 -19.74
N PRO A 291 -22.99 9.80 -18.55
CA PRO A 291 -22.34 8.52 -18.34
C PRO A 291 -22.85 7.42 -19.30
N GLU A 292 -24.12 7.48 -19.70
CA GLU A 292 -24.74 6.57 -20.67
C GLU A 292 -24.09 6.65 -22.06
N LYS A 293 -23.68 7.85 -22.51
CA LYS A 293 -22.99 8.04 -23.79
C LYS A 293 -21.56 7.52 -23.71
N VAL A 294 -20.90 7.72 -22.57
CA VAL A 294 -19.53 7.25 -22.34
C VAL A 294 -19.48 5.73 -22.21
N LEU A 295 -20.48 5.10 -21.60
CA LEU A 295 -20.63 3.64 -21.53
C LEU A 295 -20.66 3.01 -22.94
N GLN A 296 -21.39 3.62 -23.88
CA GLN A 296 -21.49 3.14 -25.27
C GLN A 296 -20.16 3.16 -26.05
N LEU A 297 -19.16 3.91 -25.57
CA LEU A 297 -17.84 3.97 -26.19
C LEU A 297 -16.96 2.74 -25.89
N ASN A 298 -17.38 1.88 -24.95
CA ASN A 298 -16.66 0.68 -24.51
C ASN A 298 -15.18 0.93 -24.17
N ILE A 299 -14.88 2.09 -23.59
CA ILE A 299 -13.52 2.46 -23.19
C ILE A 299 -13.17 1.65 -21.94
N SER A 300 -12.05 0.92 -21.98
CA SER A 300 -11.52 0.18 -20.84
C SER A 300 -10.07 0.55 -20.55
N ARG A 301 -9.66 0.40 -19.29
CA ARG A 301 -8.28 0.58 -18.81
C ARG A 301 -7.96 -0.49 -17.79
N ALA A 302 -6.78 -1.09 -17.92
CA ALA A 302 -6.36 -2.23 -17.09
C ALA A 302 -7.40 -3.38 -17.02
N GLY A 303 -8.15 -3.60 -18.12
CA GLY A 303 -9.18 -4.63 -18.21
C GLY A 303 -10.54 -4.25 -17.62
N VAL A 304 -10.68 -3.05 -17.03
CA VAL A 304 -11.94 -2.58 -16.42
C VAL A 304 -12.58 -1.47 -17.26
N ALA A 305 -13.90 -1.53 -17.41
CA ALA A 305 -14.66 -0.52 -18.13
C ALA A 305 -14.60 0.83 -17.41
N LEU A 306 -14.40 1.91 -18.16
CA LEU A 306 -14.34 3.26 -17.61
C LEU A 306 -15.65 3.65 -16.91
N VAL A 307 -16.78 3.28 -17.52
CA VAL A 307 -18.13 3.42 -16.96
C VAL A 307 -18.77 2.04 -17.00
N SER A 308 -19.41 1.64 -15.91
CA SER A 308 -20.13 0.35 -15.80
C SER A 308 -21.42 0.52 -15.00
N GLU A 309 -22.39 -0.37 -15.17
CA GLU A 309 -23.56 -0.46 -14.28
C GLU A 309 -23.28 -1.31 -13.03
N SER A 310 -22.21 -2.12 -13.06
CA SER A 310 -21.71 -2.89 -11.92
C SER A 310 -20.45 -2.26 -11.32
N LYS A 311 -20.33 -2.35 -9.99
CA LYS A 311 -19.11 -1.98 -9.26
C LYS A 311 -18.02 -3.02 -9.55
N ASP A 312 -16.79 -2.57 -9.69
CA ASP A 312 -15.59 -3.41 -9.78
C ASP A 312 -15.00 -3.62 -8.38
N ASP A 313 -14.49 -4.82 -8.12
CA ASP A 313 -14.00 -5.23 -6.80
C ASP A 313 -12.57 -4.73 -6.49
N PHE A 314 -11.81 -4.30 -7.50
CA PHE A 314 -10.38 -4.03 -7.36
C PHE A 314 -10.03 -2.54 -7.45
N TYR A 315 -10.71 -1.77 -8.30
CA TYR A 315 -10.35 -0.38 -8.57
C TYR A 315 -11.30 0.63 -7.93
N ASN A 316 -10.72 1.72 -7.40
CA ASN A 316 -11.50 2.85 -6.89
C ASN A 316 -12.41 3.43 -8.00
N GLN A 317 -13.71 3.49 -7.68
CA GLN A 317 -14.75 4.02 -8.56
C GLN A 317 -15.58 5.10 -7.87
N ARG A 318 -16.17 6.01 -8.65
CA ARG A 318 -17.16 6.99 -8.18
C ARG A 318 -18.54 6.66 -8.76
N LYS A 319 -19.55 6.62 -7.91
CA LYS A 319 -20.94 6.34 -8.31
C LYS A 319 -21.62 7.62 -8.81
N ILE A 320 -22.25 7.54 -9.99
CA ILE A 320 -23.15 8.57 -10.53
C ILE A 320 -24.45 7.89 -10.96
N GLY A 321 -25.51 8.08 -10.18
CA GLY A 321 -26.78 7.38 -10.42
C GLY A 321 -26.59 5.87 -10.34
N LYS A 322 -26.93 5.15 -11.41
CA LYS A 322 -26.70 3.70 -11.55
C LYS A 322 -25.31 3.31 -12.09
N TYR A 323 -24.49 4.30 -12.47
CA TYR A 323 -23.20 4.04 -13.11
C TYR A 323 -22.02 4.19 -12.13
N TRP A 324 -20.99 3.38 -12.33
CA TRP A 324 -19.72 3.41 -11.64
C TRP A 324 -18.62 3.86 -12.59
N ILE A 325 -17.86 4.89 -12.19
CA ILE A 325 -16.80 5.49 -13.01
C ILE A 325 -15.44 5.12 -12.42
N MET A 326 -14.59 4.45 -13.19
CA MET A 326 -13.22 4.12 -12.80
C MET A 326 -12.38 5.40 -12.64
N VAL A 327 -11.91 5.67 -11.43
CA VAL A 327 -11.09 6.86 -11.11
C VAL A 327 -9.64 6.52 -10.72
N HIS A 328 -9.32 5.23 -10.62
CA HIS A 328 -7.98 4.72 -10.29
C HIS A 328 -6.99 4.79 -11.48
N THR A 329 -6.74 6.00 -11.96
CA THR A 329 -5.84 6.30 -13.09
C THR A 329 -5.00 7.55 -12.83
N SER A 330 -3.88 7.73 -13.53
CA SER A 330 -3.04 8.94 -13.37
C SER A 330 -3.73 10.19 -13.97
N THR A 331 -3.28 11.41 -13.62
CA THR A 331 -3.78 12.66 -14.25
C THR A 331 -3.59 12.66 -15.76
N LYS A 332 -2.41 12.23 -16.23
CA LYS A 332 -2.12 12.10 -17.66
C LYS A 332 -3.09 11.14 -18.35
N GLU A 333 -3.40 10.02 -17.69
CA GLU A 333 -4.34 9.03 -18.20
C GLU A 333 -5.77 9.58 -18.25
N LYS A 334 -6.19 10.35 -17.24
CA LYS A 334 -7.51 11.03 -17.24
C LYS A 334 -7.65 11.99 -18.40
N ILE A 335 -6.60 12.75 -18.72
CA ILE A 335 -6.60 13.65 -19.89
C ILE A 335 -6.72 12.85 -21.18
N ALA A 336 -5.94 11.76 -21.31
CA ALA A 336 -6.00 10.89 -22.49
C ALA A 336 -7.40 10.28 -22.67
N ILE A 337 -8.03 9.84 -21.58
CA ILE A 337 -9.40 9.34 -21.58
C ILE A 337 -10.40 10.44 -22.00
N LEU A 338 -10.29 11.65 -21.46
CA LEU A 338 -11.17 12.76 -21.83
C LEU A 338 -11.01 13.17 -23.30
N ASN A 339 -9.78 13.16 -23.83
CA ASN A 339 -9.52 13.40 -25.25
C ASN A 339 -10.13 12.29 -26.12
N GLU A 340 -9.99 11.02 -25.72
CA GLU A 340 -10.60 9.89 -26.44
C GLU A 340 -12.13 10.02 -26.48
N ILE A 341 -12.76 10.39 -25.37
CA ILE A 341 -14.21 10.65 -25.30
C ILE A 341 -14.58 11.85 -26.19
N ASN A 342 -13.79 12.92 -26.15
CA ASN A 342 -14.02 14.14 -26.91
C ASN A 342 -14.00 13.88 -28.43
N GLU A 343 -13.02 13.10 -28.90
CA GLU A 343 -12.90 12.69 -30.30
C GLU A 343 -14.04 11.76 -30.71
N LYS A 344 -14.29 10.69 -29.94
CA LYS A 344 -15.32 9.69 -30.28
C LYS A 344 -16.74 10.27 -30.30
N LEU A 345 -17.02 11.26 -29.46
CA LEU A 345 -18.34 11.89 -29.37
C LEU A 345 -18.43 13.26 -30.09
N ASN A 346 -17.37 13.71 -30.75
CA ASN A 346 -17.28 15.01 -31.45
C ASN A 346 -17.75 16.19 -30.57
N LEU A 347 -17.29 16.24 -29.33
CA LEU A 347 -17.82 17.17 -28.31
C LEU A 347 -17.17 18.56 -28.34
N ASN A 348 -16.08 18.74 -29.09
CA ASN A 348 -15.31 19.99 -29.19
C ASN A 348 -14.92 20.58 -27.81
N LEU A 349 -14.62 19.71 -26.84
CA LEU A 349 -14.14 20.11 -25.52
C LEU A 349 -12.73 20.67 -25.62
N LYS A 350 -12.45 21.72 -24.86
CA LYS A 350 -11.11 22.24 -24.65
C LYS A 350 -10.60 21.76 -23.28
N ILE A 351 -9.65 20.84 -23.28
CA ILE A 351 -9.06 20.26 -22.07
C ILE A 351 -7.68 20.90 -21.87
N GLU A 352 -7.53 21.65 -20.78
CA GLU A 352 -6.33 22.41 -20.50
C GLU A 352 -5.72 21.97 -19.17
N ILE A 353 -4.39 21.85 -19.16
CA ILE A 353 -3.63 21.64 -17.94
C ILE A 353 -3.32 23.02 -17.38
N PHE A 354 -3.64 23.22 -16.11
CA PHE A 354 -3.21 24.42 -15.39
C PHE A 354 -2.49 24.03 -14.11
N ILE A 355 -1.65 24.96 -13.69
CA ILE A 355 -0.93 24.91 -12.44
C ILE A 355 -1.72 25.80 -11.49
N SER A 356 -2.12 25.30 -10.31
CA SER A 356 -2.70 26.21 -9.33
C SER A 356 -1.59 27.16 -8.85
N GLU A 357 -1.73 28.45 -9.14
CA GLU A 357 -0.99 29.47 -8.42
C GLU A 357 -1.42 29.44 -6.95
N ARG A 358 -0.43 29.73 -6.08
CA ARG A 358 -0.45 29.40 -4.65
C ARG A 358 -1.59 30.02 -3.87
#